data_AF-A0A354FDF3-F1
#
_entry.id   AF-A0A354FDF3-F1
#
_cell.length_a   1.000
_cell.length_b   1.000
_cell.length_c   1.000
_cell.angle_alpha   90.00
_cell.angle_beta   90.00
_cell.angle_gamma   90.00
#
_symmetry.space_group_name_H-M   'P 1'
#
loop_
_entity.id
_entity.type
_entity.pdbx_description
1 polymer ?
#
loop_
_entity_poly.entity_id
_entity_poly.type
_entity_poly.pdbx_seq_one_letter_code
_entity_poly.pdbx_strand_id
1 'polypeptide(L)' 'LAAHRVGIKKILMPTENKKDLEEIPSNVKRKLKFVLVDHMDQVLDEALLAAES' A
#
# COMPACT_ATOMS: atom_id res chain seq x y z
N LEU A 1 -5.77 -12.14 -0.90
CA LEU A 1 -6.17 -12.09 0.53
C LEU A 1 -5.04 -12.44 1.53
N ALA A 2 -3.77 -12.45 1.11
CA ALA A 2 -2.64 -12.76 2.00
C ALA A 2 -2.36 -11.61 3.00
N ALA A 3 -2.28 -10.36 2.54
CA ALA A 3 -1.90 -9.21 3.37
C ALA A 3 -2.76 -9.02 4.64
N HIS A 4 -4.08 -9.16 4.53
CA HIS A 4 -5.00 -9.02 5.68
C HIS A 4 -4.84 -10.14 6.73
N ARG A 5 -4.37 -11.34 6.33
CA ARG A 5 -4.15 -12.45 7.26
C ARG A 5 -2.83 -12.33 8.04
N VAL A 6 -1.90 -11.51 7.57
CA VAL A 6 -0.53 -11.38 8.12
C VAL A 6 -0.35 -10.07 8.91
N GLY A 7 -1.42 -9.31 9.13
CA GLY A 7 -1.36 -8.06 9.92
C GLY A 7 -0.72 -6.87 9.18
N ILE A 8 -0.55 -6.97 7.86
CA ILE A 8 -0.04 -5.89 7.03
C ILE A 8 -1.13 -4.83 6.91
N LYS A 9 -0.87 -3.63 7.42
CA LYS A 9 -1.84 -2.52 7.45
C LYS A 9 -1.68 -1.52 6.30
N LYS A 10 -0.53 -1.53 5.62
CA LYS A 10 -0.16 -0.56 4.58
C LYS A 10 0.30 -1.29 3.33
N ILE A 11 -0.22 -0.90 2.18
CA ILE A 11 0.09 -1.46 0.86
C ILE A 11 0.52 -0.31 -0.04
N LEU A 12 1.71 -0.42 -0.60
CA LEU A 12 2.23 0.46 -1.65
C LEU A 12 1.90 -0.18 -3.00
N MET A 13 1.34 0.59 -3.92
CA MET A 13 0.89 0.09 -5.22
C MET A 13 1.14 1.14 -6.31
N PRO A 14 1.59 0.74 -7.52
CA PRO A 14 1.74 1.67 -8.63
C PRO A 14 0.41 2.37 -8.97
N THR A 15 0.45 3.65 -9.37
CA THR A 15 -0.76 4.39 -9.78
C THR A 15 -1.50 3.73 -10.94
N GLU A 16 -0.79 3.06 -11.85
CA GLU A 16 -1.36 2.27 -12.96
C GLU A 16 -2.24 1.09 -12.50
N ASN A 17 -2.01 0.59 -11.28
CA ASN A 17 -2.77 -0.50 -10.66
C ASN A 17 -3.99 -0.01 -9.87
N LYS A 18 -4.34 1.28 -9.95
CA LYS A 18 -5.54 1.82 -9.30
C LYS A 18 -6.82 1.10 -9.73
N LYS A 19 -6.88 0.60 -10.96
CA LYS A 19 -8.00 -0.21 -11.48
C LYS A 19 -8.19 -1.52 -10.68
N ASP A 20 -7.10 -2.17 -10.29
CA ASP A 20 -7.13 -3.40 -9.48
C ASP A 20 -7.68 -3.13 -8.08
N LEU A 21 -7.51 -1.90 -7.56
CA LEU A 21 -8.17 -1.51 -6.31
C LEU A 21 -9.67 -1.59 -6.45
N GLU A 22 -10.27 -1.15 -7.56
CA GLU A 22 -11.74 -1.11 -7.71
C GLU A 22 -12.38 -2.49 -7.50
N GLU A 23 -11.70 -3.56 -7.90
CA GLU A 23 -12.11 -4.96 -7.73
C GLU A 23 -12.02 -5.46 -6.26
N ILE A 24 -11.27 -4.76 -5.40
CA ILE A 24 -11.17 -5.11 -3.98
C ILE A 24 -12.44 -4.66 -3.23
N PRO A 25 -13.09 -5.55 -2.47
CA PRO A 25 -14.30 -5.20 -1.74
C PRO A 25 -14.04 -4.18 -0.61
N SER A 26 -15.02 -3.31 -0.37
CA SER A 26 -14.90 -2.13 0.49
C SER A 26 -14.57 -2.46 1.96
N ASN A 27 -14.95 -3.63 2.44
CA ASN A 27 -14.63 -4.13 3.78
C ASN A 27 -13.12 -4.39 3.96
N VAL A 28 -12.43 -4.81 2.90
CA VAL A 28 -10.97 -5.00 2.88
C VAL A 28 -10.27 -3.66 2.67
N LYS A 29 -10.79 -2.83 1.75
CA LYS A 29 -10.28 -1.47 1.52
C LYS A 29 -10.24 -0.62 2.78
N ARG A 30 -11.30 -0.64 3.59
CA ARG A 30 -11.36 0.16 4.83
C ARG A 30 -10.38 -0.31 5.91
N LYS A 31 -9.90 -1.55 5.84
CA LYS A 31 -8.98 -2.13 6.82
C LYS A 31 -7.51 -2.01 6.42
N LEU A 32 -7.23 -1.62 5.18
CA LEU A 32 -5.88 -1.55 4.61
C LEU A 32 -5.64 -0.13 4.08
N LYS A 33 -4.51 0.47 4.42
CA LYS A 33 -4.09 1.76 3.88
C LYS A 33 -3.38 1.53 2.55
N PHE A 34 -3.99 1.98 1.46
CA PHE A 34 -3.36 1.95 0.14
C PHE A 34 -2.66 3.28 -0.13
N VAL A 35 -1.42 3.20 -0.57
CA VAL A 35 -0.60 4.34 -0.98
C VAL A 35 -0.23 4.11 -2.43
N LEU A 36 -0.67 5.01 -3.30
CA LEU A 36 -0.32 4.97 -4.71
C LEU A 36 1.02 5.67 -4.90
N VAL A 37 1.90 5.06 -5.69
CA VAL A 37 3.24 5.56 -6.00
C VAL A 37 3.45 5.53 -7.51
N ASP A 38 4.17 6.52 -8.03
CA ASP A 38 4.55 6.63 -9.44
C ASP A 38 6.02 6.27 -9.67
N HIS A 39 6.88 6.50 -8.67
CA HIS A 39 8.32 6.28 -8.77
C HIS A 39 8.90 5.57 -7.54
N MET A 40 10.07 4.93 -7.71
CA MET A 40 10.75 4.18 -6.66
C MET A 40 11.15 5.04 -5.46
N ASP A 41 11.46 6.32 -5.67
CA ASP A 41 11.82 7.24 -4.59
C ASP A 41 10.69 7.34 -3.54
N GLN A 42 9.44 7.40 -4.01
CA GLN A 42 8.26 7.42 -3.13
C GLN A 42 8.07 6.11 -2.36
N VAL A 43 8.48 4.98 -2.95
CA VAL A 43 8.48 3.68 -2.26
C VAL A 43 9.47 3.71 -1.11
N LEU A 44 10.68 4.23 -1.35
CA LEU A 44 11.73 4.32 -0.33
C LEU A 44 11.30 5.24 0.82
N ASP A 45 10.76 6.41 0.52
CA ASP A 45 10.27 7.36 1.52
C ASP A 45 9.15 6.76 2.40
N GLU A 46 8.26 5.95 1.81
CA GLU A 46 7.12 5.38 2.53
C GLU A 46 7.43 4.04 3.23
N ALA A 47 8.47 3.32 2.80
CA ALA A 47 8.82 1.99 3.31
C ALA A 47 9.99 2.00 4.30
N LEU A 48 10.91 2.96 4.19
CA LEU A 48 12.05 3.08 5.09
C LEU A 48 11.68 3.92 6.31
N LEU A 49 12.14 3.48 7.48
CA LEU A 49 12.14 4.34 8.67
C LEU A 49 13.24 5.38 8.48
N ALA A 50 12.96 6.64 8.81
CA ALA A 50 14.00 7.67 8.82
C ALA A 50 15.16 7.18 9.68
N ALA A 51 16.38 7.26 9.16
CA ALA A 51 17.57 6.88 9.90
C ALA A 51 17.60 7.71 11.20
N GLU A 52 17.51 7.01 12.34
CA GLU A 52 17.72 7.63 13.65
C GLU A 52 19.12 8.27 13.65
N SER A 53 19.18 9.55 14.03
CA SER A 53 20.43 10.29 14.24
C SER A 53 20.89 10.14 15.69
#